data_AF-A0A8T3WQN4-F1
#
_entry.id   AF-A0A8T3WQN4-F1
#
_cell.length_a   1.000
_cell.length_b   1.000
_cell.length_c   1.000
_cell.angle_alpha   90.00
_cell.angle_beta   90.00
_cell.angle_gamma   90.00
#
_symmetry.space_group_name_H-M   'P 1'
#
loop_
_entity.id
_entity.type
_entity.pdbx_description
1 polymer ?
#
loop_
_entity_poly.entity_id
_entity_poly.type
_entity_poly.pdbx_seq_one_letter_code
_entity_poly.pdbx_strand_id
1 'polypeptide(L)'
;MKIYLIILSAGVVFLAGCTSTNYEQSETSIKSPSLNGTISNVIEGDYVVQETLYLSGILTGNVEVKQNGVFYLSGILNGNVDVDPQGTLYISGVMTGDITNDGGLVNITGIVVGNVITKSGDTFIDSSAIVRTGQEQTNEHITKTTTRNSK
;
A
#
# COMPACT_ATOMS: atom_id res chain seq x y z
N MET A 1 24.67 -6.66 -36.62
CA MET A 1 23.66 -7.33 -37.46
C MET A 1 22.30 -7.06 -36.82
N LYS A 2 21.42 -6.32 -37.50
CA LYS A 2 20.13 -5.87 -36.96
C LYS A 2 19.10 -6.99 -37.10
N ILE A 3 18.42 -7.35 -36.02
CA ILE A 3 17.30 -8.30 -36.04
C ILE A 3 16.02 -7.46 -35.87
N TYR A 4 15.19 -7.48 -36.91
CA TYR A 4 13.86 -6.88 -36.90
C TYR A 4 12.86 -7.88 -36.32
N LEU A 5 12.12 -7.49 -35.28
CA LEU A 5 11.00 -8.26 -34.76
C LEU A 5 9.72 -7.78 -35.47
N ILE A 6 9.16 -8.64 -36.33
CA ILE A 6 7.85 -8.44 -36.96
C ILE A 6 6.82 -9.06 -36.04
N ILE A 7 5.87 -8.27 -35.52
CA ILE A 7 4.73 -8.78 -34.76
C ILE A 7 3.57 -8.92 -35.75
N LEU A 8 3.28 -10.14 -36.18
CA LEU A 8 2.06 -10.49 -36.90
C LEU A 8 0.97 -10.84 -35.89
N SER A 9 -0.22 -10.28 -36.11
CA SER A 9 -1.44 -10.53 -35.36
C SER A 9 -1.87 -12.00 -35.41
N ALA A 10 -2.40 -12.46 -34.27
CA ALA A 10 -3.12 -13.71 -34.04
C ALA A 10 -2.28 -14.96 -33.74
N GLY A 11 -2.38 -15.43 -32.50
CA GLY A 11 -2.22 -16.82 -32.12
C GLY A 11 -0.78 -17.27 -31.88
N VAL A 12 -0.33 -17.17 -30.63
CA VAL A 12 0.87 -17.88 -30.19
C VAL A 12 0.45 -19.20 -29.54
N VAL A 13 0.76 -20.30 -30.22
CA VAL A 13 0.84 -21.65 -29.65
C VAL A 13 2.27 -21.86 -29.18
N PHE A 14 2.49 -22.12 -27.89
CA PHE A 14 3.74 -22.68 -27.38
C PHE A 14 3.47 -24.09 -26.83
N LEU A 15 4.14 -25.08 -27.44
CA LEU A 15 4.38 -26.38 -26.81
C LEU A 15 5.81 -26.40 -26.25
N ALA A 16 5.93 -27.10 -25.12
CA ALA A 16 7.14 -27.47 -24.37
C ALA A 16 7.58 -26.48 -23.25
N GLY A 17 7.11 -26.80 -22.03
CA GLY A 17 8.00 -26.89 -20.87
C GLY A 17 8.45 -25.60 -20.21
N CYS A 18 7.51 -24.83 -19.64
CA CYS A 18 7.69 -24.06 -18.40
C CYS A 18 6.34 -23.40 -18.06
N THR A 19 5.76 -23.69 -16.90
CA THR A 19 4.57 -22.98 -16.42
C THR A 19 4.98 -21.61 -15.92
N SER A 20 5.28 -20.71 -16.84
CA SER A 20 5.36 -19.27 -16.56
C SER A 20 3.95 -18.72 -16.72
N THR A 21 3.33 -18.33 -15.61
CA THR A 21 2.03 -17.66 -15.57
C THR A 21 2.01 -16.50 -16.56
N ASN A 22 1.09 -16.59 -17.52
CA ASN A 22 0.82 -15.59 -18.53
C ASN A 22 0.48 -14.25 -17.88
N TYR A 23 1.29 -13.22 -18.15
CA TYR A 23 0.86 -11.83 -18.06
C TYR A 23 0.49 -11.40 -19.47
N GLU A 24 -0.80 -11.50 -19.81
CA GLU A 24 -1.33 -10.78 -20.97
C GLU A 24 -1.52 -9.31 -20.57
N GLN A 25 -0.62 -8.46 -21.07
CA GLN A 25 -0.85 -7.02 -21.10
C GLN A 25 -1.89 -6.71 -22.18
N SER A 26 -3.03 -6.12 -21.79
CA SER A 26 -3.90 -5.39 -22.70
C SER A 26 -4.08 -3.97 -22.18
N GLU A 27 -3.75 -3.01 -23.04
CA GLU A 27 -3.86 -1.57 -22.78
C GLU A 27 -5.34 -1.15 -22.78
N THR A 28 -5.79 -0.41 -21.75
CA THR A 28 -6.46 0.91 -21.83
C THR A 28 -7.26 1.24 -20.57
N SER A 29 -7.13 2.49 -20.13
CA SER A 29 -7.64 3.11 -18.89
C SER A 29 -6.71 2.95 -17.69
N ILE A 30 -6.34 4.08 -17.07
CA ILE A 30 -5.43 4.16 -15.92
C ILE A 30 -6.15 3.52 -14.72
N LYS A 31 -6.04 2.20 -14.62
CA LYS A 31 -6.50 1.40 -13.50
C LYS A 31 -5.25 0.81 -12.89
N SER A 32 -4.87 1.29 -11.72
CA SER A 32 -3.78 0.68 -10.95
C SER A 32 -3.97 -0.83 -10.93
N PRO A 33 -2.92 -1.62 -11.14
CA PRO A 33 -3.03 -3.06 -11.34
C PRO A 33 -3.81 -3.68 -10.18
N SER A 34 -4.92 -4.34 -10.51
CA SER A 34 -5.73 -5.05 -9.52
C SER A 34 -4.93 -6.24 -9.02
N LEU A 35 -4.62 -6.25 -7.73
CA LEU A 35 -3.67 -7.20 -7.15
C LEU A 35 -4.40 -8.22 -6.28
N ASN A 36 -4.22 -9.50 -6.57
CA ASN A 36 -4.76 -10.62 -5.80
C ASN A 36 -3.69 -11.68 -5.54
N GLY A 37 -3.83 -12.43 -4.44
CA GLY A 37 -2.90 -13.48 -4.04
C GLY A 37 -1.86 -13.03 -3.00
N THR A 38 -0.66 -13.61 -3.04
CA THR A 38 0.39 -13.37 -2.02
C THR A 38 1.62 -12.71 -2.63
N ILE A 39 2.09 -11.64 -1.99
CA ILE A 39 3.30 -10.92 -2.37
C ILE A 39 4.30 -11.00 -1.24
N SER A 40 5.42 -11.68 -1.53
CA SER A 40 6.53 -11.87 -0.60
C SER A 40 7.80 -11.11 -0.99
N ASN A 41 7.78 -10.41 -2.13
CA ASN A 41 8.94 -9.69 -2.66
C ASN A 41 8.82 -8.19 -2.41
N VAL A 42 9.81 -7.43 -2.88
CA VAL A 42 9.76 -5.96 -2.93
C VAL A 42 9.04 -5.53 -4.20
N ILE A 43 7.99 -4.73 -4.06
CA ILE A 43 7.23 -4.14 -5.16
C ILE A 43 7.07 -2.64 -4.97
N GLU A 44 7.01 -1.90 -6.07
CA GLU A 44 6.89 -0.45 -6.08
C GLU A 44 5.73 -0.03 -7.00
N GLY A 45 5.02 1.03 -6.59
CA GLY A 45 3.90 1.59 -7.32
C GLY A 45 2.61 1.57 -6.52
N ASP A 46 1.59 2.26 -7.04
CA ASP A 46 0.27 2.31 -6.44
C ASP A 46 -0.58 1.12 -6.89
N TYR A 47 -1.33 0.53 -5.97
CA TYR A 47 -2.10 -0.70 -6.21
C TYR A 47 -3.55 -0.55 -5.76
N VAL A 48 -4.43 -1.26 -6.46
CA VAL A 48 -5.86 -1.32 -6.11
C VAL A 48 -6.20 -2.76 -5.75
N VAL A 49 -6.76 -2.97 -4.56
CA VAL A 49 -7.17 -4.27 -4.05
C VAL A 49 -8.68 -4.40 -4.23
N GLN A 50 -9.11 -5.24 -5.18
CA GLN A 50 -10.53 -5.49 -5.47
C GLN A 50 -11.04 -6.82 -4.90
N GLU A 51 -10.13 -7.72 -4.56
CA GLU A 51 -10.41 -9.04 -4.00
C GLU A 51 -9.49 -9.25 -2.80
N THR A 52 -8.95 -10.44 -2.57
CA THR A 52 -8.04 -10.69 -1.46
C THR A 52 -6.56 -10.55 -1.86
N LEU A 53 -5.83 -9.73 -1.12
CA LEU A 53 -4.38 -9.56 -1.23
C LEU A 53 -3.70 -9.83 0.12
N TYR A 54 -2.64 -10.64 0.10
CA TYR A 54 -1.74 -10.87 1.21
C TYR A 54 -0.36 -10.30 0.88
N LEU A 55 0.09 -9.31 1.65
CA LEU A 55 1.43 -8.73 1.53
C LEU A 55 2.28 -9.14 2.75
N SER A 56 3.24 -10.03 2.51
CA SER A 56 4.30 -10.42 3.46
C SER A 56 5.66 -9.82 3.12
N GLY A 57 5.82 -9.26 1.90
CA GLY A 57 7.02 -8.59 1.43
C GLY A 57 7.07 -7.10 1.79
N ILE A 58 7.62 -6.30 0.88
CA ILE A 58 7.74 -4.84 1.04
C ILE A 58 7.00 -4.19 -0.12
N LEU A 59 6.08 -3.27 0.16
CA LEU A 59 5.42 -2.44 -0.85
C LEU A 59 5.78 -0.98 -0.60
N THR A 60 6.27 -0.30 -1.63
CA THR A 60 6.46 1.15 -1.62
C THR A 60 5.50 1.79 -2.61
N GLY A 61 4.51 2.51 -2.10
CA GLY A 61 3.40 3.06 -2.88
C GLY A 61 2.08 3.01 -2.12
N ASN A 62 1.06 3.63 -2.68
CA ASN A 62 -0.24 3.74 -2.05
C ASN A 62 -1.11 2.52 -2.39
N VAL A 63 -1.99 2.15 -1.46
CA VAL A 63 -2.92 1.04 -1.66
C VAL A 63 -4.34 1.53 -1.47
N GLU A 64 -5.18 1.27 -2.45
CA GLU A 64 -6.61 1.54 -2.37
C GLU A 64 -7.37 0.21 -2.24
N VAL A 65 -8.02 -0.01 -1.11
CA VAL A 65 -8.84 -1.20 -0.86
C VAL A 65 -10.27 -0.90 -1.27
N LYS A 66 -10.70 -1.46 -2.40
CA LYS A 66 -12.04 -1.28 -2.94
C LYS A 66 -13.09 -2.09 -2.18
N GLN A 67 -14.36 -1.83 -2.51
CA GLN A 67 -15.50 -2.59 -2.01
C GLN A 67 -15.27 -4.11 -2.18
N ASN A 68 -15.49 -4.87 -1.10
CA ASN A 68 -15.23 -6.33 -1.02
C ASN A 68 -13.75 -6.73 -1.16
N GLY A 69 -12.84 -5.78 -1.33
CA GLY A 69 -11.41 -6.00 -1.25
C GLY A 69 -11.01 -6.31 0.19
N VAL A 70 -10.11 -7.28 0.35
CA VAL A 70 -9.55 -7.67 1.64
C VAL A 70 -8.03 -7.61 1.55
N PHE A 71 -7.43 -6.70 2.29
CA PHE A 71 -5.98 -6.52 2.31
C PHE A 71 -5.39 -6.96 3.65
N TYR A 72 -4.52 -7.96 3.60
CA TYR A 72 -3.75 -8.46 4.73
C TYR A 72 -2.30 -8.00 4.61
N LEU A 73 -1.86 -7.13 5.51
CA LEU A 73 -0.48 -6.68 5.62
C LEU A 73 0.20 -7.37 6.81
N SER A 74 1.11 -8.31 6.53
CA SER A 74 2.02 -8.91 7.51
C SER A 74 3.48 -8.47 7.31
N GLY A 75 3.80 -7.90 6.15
CA GLY A 75 5.11 -7.36 5.81
C GLY A 75 5.26 -5.87 6.13
N ILE A 76 5.88 -5.14 5.19
CA ILE A 76 6.12 -3.69 5.30
C ILE A 76 5.39 -2.96 4.18
N LEU A 77 4.67 -1.90 4.53
CA LEU A 77 4.06 -0.97 3.59
C LEU A 77 4.58 0.45 3.83
N ASN A 78 5.13 1.07 2.79
CA ASN A 78 5.56 2.46 2.79
C ASN A 78 4.69 3.25 1.82
N GLY A 79 3.63 3.86 2.34
CA GLY A 79 2.64 4.60 1.57
C GLY A 79 1.31 4.67 2.30
N ASN A 80 0.35 5.37 1.71
CA ASN A 80 -0.95 5.56 2.32
C ASN A 80 -1.91 4.42 1.95
N VAL A 81 -2.89 4.17 2.80
CA VAL A 81 -3.96 3.21 2.54
C VAL A 81 -5.31 3.91 2.64
N ASP A 82 -6.08 3.87 1.55
CA ASP A 82 -7.46 4.30 1.53
C ASP A 82 -8.38 3.07 1.47
N VAL A 83 -9.35 2.99 2.38
CA VAL A 83 -10.30 1.87 2.46
C VAL A 83 -11.70 2.39 2.12
N ASP A 84 -12.21 1.93 0.98
CA ASP A 84 -13.55 2.25 0.50
C ASP A 84 -14.63 1.54 1.33
N PRO A 85 -15.92 1.93 1.17
CA PRO A 85 -17.03 1.25 1.80
C PRO A 85 -17.02 -0.26 1.59
N GLN A 86 -17.19 -1.04 2.66
CA GLN A 86 -17.12 -2.51 2.65
C GLN A 86 -15.76 -3.09 2.21
N GLY A 87 -14.71 -2.28 2.11
CA GLY A 87 -13.33 -2.76 2.06
C GLY A 87 -12.90 -3.27 3.44
N THR A 88 -11.97 -4.21 3.48
CA THR A 88 -11.42 -4.75 4.73
C THR A 88 -9.90 -4.69 4.75
N LEU A 89 -9.33 -4.15 5.81
CA LEU A 89 -7.90 -4.00 6.02
C LEU A 89 -7.48 -4.68 7.32
N TYR A 90 -6.48 -5.54 7.25
CA TYR A 90 -5.83 -6.17 8.40
C TYR A 90 -4.34 -5.84 8.41
N ILE A 91 -3.87 -5.19 9.47
CA ILE A 91 -2.46 -4.83 9.63
C ILE A 91 -1.89 -5.59 10.82
N SER A 92 -1.07 -6.60 10.55
CA SER A 92 -0.22 -7.28 11.53
C SER A 92 1.26 -6.94 11.38
N GLY A 93 1.66 -6.36 10.25
CA GLY A 93 3.01 -5.93 9.93
C GLY A 93 3.32 -4.49 10.34
N VAL A 94 4.18 -3.84 9.54
CA VAL A 94 4.59 -2.44 9.73
C VAL A 94 4.09 -1.60 8.57
N MET A 95 3.41 -0.49 8.86
CA MET A 95 3.00 0.50 7.88
C MET A 95 3.60 1.86 8.22
N THR A 96 4.17 2.52 7.22
CA THR A 96 4.61 3.92 7.29
C THR A 96 3.78 4.72 6.29
N GLY A 97 2.94 5.61 6.78
CA GLY A 97 1.96 6.35 5.98
C GLY A 97 0.61 6.45 6.69
N ASP A 98 -0.30 7.20 6.09
CA ASP A 98 -1.62 7.46 6.65
C ASP A 98 -2.62 6.38 6.22
N ILE A 99 -3.54 6.03 7.11
CA ILE A 99 -4.69 5.16 6.84
C ILE A 99 -5.94 6.01 6.85
N THR A 100 -6.70 6.00 5.77
CA THR A 100 -8.05 6.58 5.69
C THR A 100 -9.07 5.45 5.59
N ASN A 101 -9.94 5.31 6.61
CA ASN A 101 -11.12 4.45 6.53
C ASN A 101 -12.34 5.28 6.14
N ASP A 102 -12.88 5.04 4.95
CA ASP A 102 -14.07 5.70 4.41
C ASP A 102 -15.24 4.70 4.22
N GLY A 103 -15.53 3.93 5.26
CA GLY A 103 -16.72 3.07 5.32
C GLY A 103 -16.43 1.58 5.31
N GLY A 104 -15.17 1.19 5.45
CA GLY A 104 -14.73 -0.19 5.55
C GLY A 104 -14.51 -0.66 6.99
N LEU A 105 -13.88 -1.83 7.08
CA LEU A 105 -13.45 -2.47 8.32
C LEU A 105 -11.91 -2.43 8.38
N VAL A 106 -11.35 -1.74 9.36
CA VAL A 106 -9.89 -1.67 9.58
C VAL A 106 -9.56 -2.33 10.91
N ASN A 107 -8.65 -3.31 10.89
CA ASN A 107 -8.14 -3.99 12.07
C ASN A 107 -6.61 -3.86 12.14
N ILE A 108 -6.11 -3.25 13.22
CA ILE A 108 -4.69 -2.97 13.41
C ILE A 108 -4.21 -3.74 14.64
N THR A 109 -3.31 -4.70 14.45
CA THR A 109 -2.61 -5.45 15.49
C THR A 109 -1.09 -5.19 15.47
N GLY A 110 -0.57 -4.68 14.36
CA GLY A 110 0.84 -4.36 14.13
C GLY A 110 1.23 -2.91 14.46
N ILE A 111 2.16 -2.37 13.68
CA ILE A 111 2.74 -1.04 13.86
C ILE A 111 2.32 -0.12 12.72
N VAL A 112 1.80 1.06 13.05
CA VAL A 112 1.47 2.12 12.08
C VAL A 112 2.22 3.40 12.47
N VAL A 113 3.05 3.89 11.57
CA VAL A 113 3.77 5.16 11.67
C VAL A 113 3.12 6.14 10.71
N GLY A 114 2.09 6.83 11.20
CA GLY A 114 1.25 7.75 10.46
C GLY A 114 -0.05 8.03 11.21
N ASN A 115 -0.98 8.70 10.55
CA ASN A 115 -2.30 8.98 11.08
C ASN A 115 -3.28 7.87 10.70
N VAL A 116 -4.18 7.54 11.63
CA VAL A 116 -5.32 6.65 11.34
C VAL A 116 -6.58 7.48 11.41
N ILE A 117 -7.17 7.75 10.24
CA ILE A 117 -8.30 8.66 10.06
C ILE A 117 -9.52 7.81 9.73
N THR A 118 -10.51 7.80 10.62
CA THR A 118 -11.79 7.11 10.37
C THR A 118 -12.85 8.15 10.02
N LYS A 119 -13.24 8.22 8.75
CA LYS A 119 -14.34 9.06 8.27
C LYS A 119 -15.69 8.37 8.49
N SER A 120 -15.76 7.09 8.16
CA SER A 120 -16.91 6.22 8.36
C SER A 120 -16.47 4.74 8.45
N GLY A 121 -17.37 3.84 8.87
CA GLY A 121 -17.05 2.43 9.09
C GLY A 121 -16.47 2.14 10.48
N ASP A 122 -15.85 0.97 10.63
CA ASP A 122 -15.34 0.49 11.91
C ASP A 122 -13.81 0.34 11.87
N THR A 123 -13.14 0.95 12.84
CA THR A 123 -11.69 0.84 13.02
C THR A 123 -11.38 0.28 14.40
N PHE A 124 -10.72 -0.87 14.42
CA PHE A 124 -10.29 -1.58 15.62
C PHE A 124 -8.77 -1.52 15.73
N ILE A 125 -8.28 -0.98 16.83
CA ILE A 125 -6.86 -0.94 17.16
C ILE A 125 -6.69 -1.83 18.38
N ASP A 126 -5.93 -2.92 18.23
CA ASP A 126 -5.64 -3.82 19.32
C ASP A 126 -4.80 -3.13 20.41
N SER A 127 -4.96 -3.56 21.66
CA SER A 127 -4.14 -3.15 22.79
C SER A 127 -2.63 -3.34 22.58
N SER A 128 -2.22 -4.29 21.73
CA SER A 128 -0.82 -4.54 21.39
C SER A 128 -0.29 -3.68 20.24
N ALA A 129 -1.18 -3.00 19.51
CA ALA A 129 -0.80 -2.23 18.34
C ALA A 129 -0.05 -0.95 18.74
N ILE A 130 0.89 -0.53 17.89
CA ILE A 130 1.64 0.72 18.09
C ILE A 130 1.29 1.67 16.96
N VAL A 131 0.51 2.70 17.26
CA VAL A 131 0.20 3.79 16.33
C VAL A 131 0.95 5.05 16.75
N ARG A 132 1.82 5.57 15.87
CA ARG A 132 2.59 6.79 16.10
C ARG A 132 2.34 7.76 14.96
N THR A 133 1.87 8.96 15.27
CA THR A 133 1.73 10.01 14.26
C THR A 133 3.10 10.41 13.73
N GLY A 134 3.27 10.41 12.41
CA GLY A 134 4.49 10.81 11.70
C GLY A 134 4.80 12.30 11.75
N GLN A 135 4.44 12.99 12.83
CA GLN A 135 4.96 14.32 13.11
C GLN A 135 6.38 14.11 13.63
N GLU A 136 7.35 14.47 12.80
CA GLU A 136 8.70 14.80 13.26
C GLU A 136 8.52 15.66 14.52
N GLN A 137 8.98 15.15 15.67
CA GLN A 137 9.25 16.03 16.80
C GLN A 137 10.42 16.91 16.36
N THR A 138 10.13 17.94 15.58
CA THR A 138 11.01 19.10 15.48
C THR A 138 10.98 19.71 16.87
N ASN A 139 11.87 19.21 17.72
CA ASN A 139 12.30 19.90 18.92
C ASN A 139 12.97 21.19 18.41
N GLU A 140 12.17 22.21 18.10
CA GLU A 140 12.66 23.58 18.06
C GLU A 140 13.27 23.82 19.44
N HIS A 141 14.59 23.70 19.48
CA HIS A 141 15.40 24.32 20.50
C HIS A 141 15.04 25.81 20.45
N ILE A 142 14.11 26.23 21.30
CA ILE A 142 13.73 27.64 21.47
C ILE A 142 15.00 28.34 21.93
N THR A 143 15.75 28.84 20.96
CA THR A 143 16.87 29.74 21.19
C THR A 143 16.22 31.03 21.67
N LYS A 144 16.10 31.19 22.99
CA LYS A 144 15.80 32.48 23.59
C LYS A 144 16.96 33.43 23.24
N THR A 145 16.87 34.11 22.10
CA THR A 145 17.72 35.23 21.77
C THR A 145 17.45 36.35 22.77
N THR A 146 18.26 36.39 23.83
CA THR A 146 18.29 37.52 24.75
C THR A 146 19.10 38.62 24.07
N THR A 147 18.41 39.58 23.46
CA THR A 147 19.00 40.87 23.06
C THR A 147 19.47 41.59 24.32
N ARG A 148 20.78 41.58 24.60
CA ARG A 148 21.39 42.60 25.47
C ARG A 148 21.73 43.80 24.60
N ASN A 149 20.98 44.88 24.79
CA ASN A 149 21.29 46.19 24.24
C ASN A 149 22.66 46.68 24.74
N SER A 150 23.37 47.37 23.85
CA SER A 150 24.67 47.96 24.09
C SER A 150 24.59 49.14 25.06
N LYS A 151 25.73 49.44 25.68
CA LYS A 151 26.04 50.76 26.22
C LYS A 151 27.37 51.21 25.64
#